data_AF-A0AAW6JT44-F1
#
_entry.id   AF-A0AAW6JT44-F1
#
_cell.length_a   1.000
_cell.length_b   1.000
_cell.length_c   1.000
_cell.angle_alpha   90.00
_cell.angle_beta   90.00
_cell.angle_gamma   90.00
#
_symmetry.space_group_name_H-M   'P 1'
#
loop_
_entity.id
_entity.type
_entity.pdbx_description
1 polymer ?
#
loop_
_entity_poly.entity_id
_entity_poly.type
_entity_poly.pdbx_seq_one_letter_code
_entity_poly.pdbx_strand_id
1 'polypeptide(L)'
;VTVNLALTTAQTGGEATGDVLLNIENLLGSNFNDTLSGNTGNNILDGGFGNDSLTGGTGNDIYIVDSVDDLVTETSTLATEIDTVQASVSYILNANVENLLLLGTGNINGTGNSSNNAITGNSGNNINILNGGLGADTLDGAAGIDTAAYTNAAAAVTVNLALTIAQTGGEATGDILLNIENLLGSNFNDSLSGNSGNNTLNGGLGADTLTGGIGNDTYLVDNTGDIVTETSTLATEIDTVQASISYILNANVKNLLILGTGNINGTGNSLNNNITGNSGNNTLIGGLGADTLNGATGIDTASYANAAAAVTVNLALTTAQTGGEATGDILLNIENLLGSNFNDTLSGNSGNNTLIGGLGADTLNGATGNDALTGGLGTDQFFFGNGAVFTSTAFGVDTITDFLPGTDKLVLSRTSFNALVSVSGSNLQSSEFTQINTDTNELSVVGGSTAKIVYNLATGNLFYNPDGNVTGLTNGGLLAGIIGNPTLGASDLLIS
;
A
#
# COMPACT_ATOMS: atom_id res chain seq x y z
N VAL A 1 -49.71 5.10 13.73
CA VAL A 1 -50.91 4.27 14.01
C VAL A 1 -50.53 3.12 14.92
N THR A 2 -51.47 2.57 15.69
CA THR A 2 -51.20 1.41 16.58
C THR A 2 -52.23 0.32 16.31
N VAL A 3 -51.82 -0.70 15.56
CA VAL A 3 -52.71 -1.74 15.05
C VAL A 3 -52.26 -3.10 15.53
N ASN A 4 -53.21 -3.93 15.97
CA ASN A 4 -52.99 -5.29 16.42
C ASN A 4 -54.07 -6.23 15.87
N LEU A 5 -53.66 -7.16 15.01
CA LEU A 5 -54.54 -8.14 14.35
C LEU A 5 -55.03 -9.26 15.28
N ALA A 6 -54.39 -9.46 16.44
CA ALA A 6 -54.85 -10.41 17.46
C ALA A 6 -56.02 -9.85 18.29
N LEU A 7 -56.30 -8.54 18.22
CA LEU A 7 -57.43 -7.92 18.91
C LEU A 7 -58.71 -7.97 18.07
N THR A 8 -59.80 -8.42 18.69
CA THR A 8 -61.15 -8.34 18.11
C THR A 8 -61.91 -7.07 18.52
N THR A 9 -61.21 -6.13 19.16
CA THR A 9 -61.75 -4.87 19.66
C THR A 9 -61.32 -3.71 18.79
N ALA A 10 -61.86 -2.52 19.08
CA ALA A 10 -61.47 -1.30 18.38
C ALA A 10 -59.96 -1.05 18.53
N GLN A 11 -59.31 -0.70 17.42
CA GLN A 11 -57.91 -0.33 17.32
C GLN A 11 -57.68 1.09 17.85
N THR A 12 -56.42 1.49 18.04
CA THR A 12 -56.04 2.76 18.67
C THR A 12 -54.96 3.50 17.88
N GLY A 13 -54.86 4.82 18.07
CA GLY A 13 -53.74 5.61 17.54
C GLY A 13 -53.94 6.04 16.08
N GLY A 14 -53.96 7.36 15.88
CA GLY A 14 -54.17 7.96 14.56
C GLY A 14 -55.51 7.57 13.95
N GLU A 15 -55.50 7.34 12.63
CA GLU A 15 -56.70 7.05 11.84
C GLU A 15 -57.33 5.69 12.14
N ALA A 16 -56.60 4.74 12.72
CA ALA A 16 -57.13 3.43 13.11
C ALA A 16 -58.05 3.49 14.35
N THR A 17 -58.17 4.64 15.02
CA THR A 17 -58.91 4.76 16.27
C THR A 17 -60.41 4.49 16.07
N GLY A 18 -60.90 3.41 16.66
CA GLY A 18 -62.32 3.01 16.57
C GLY A 18 -62.62 1.94 15.52
N ASP A 19 -61.65 1.60 14.68
CA ASP A 19 -61.82 0.57 13.66
C ASP A 19 -61.75 -0.83 14.27
N VAL A 20 -62.54 -1.77 13.74
CA VAL A 20 -62.47 -3.19 14.11
C VAL A 20 -62.02 -3.97 12.89
N LEU A 21 -60.83 -4.56 12.97
CA LEU A 21 -60.24 -5.33 11.88
C LEU A 21 -60.62 -6.81 12.04
N LEU A 22 -61.19 -7.40 10.99
CA LEU A 22 -61.62 -8.80 10.97
C LEU A 22 -61.13 -9.47 9.70
N ASN A 23 -60.49 -10.64 9.83
CA ASN A 23 -59.93 -11.41 8.71
C ASN A 23 -58.99 -10.54 7.84
N ILE A 24 -58.04 -9.88 8.49
CA ILE A 24 -56.97 -9.13 7.83
C ILE A 24 -55.67 -9.87 8.07
N GLU A 25 -54.92 -10.09 7.01
CA GLU A 25 -53.67 -10.84 7.03
C GLU A 25 -52.43 -9.94 7.06
N ASN A 26 -52.51 -8.71 6.56
CA ASN A 26 -51.34 -7.84 6.39
C ASN A 26 -51.60 -6.43 6.94
N LEU A 27 -50.56 -5.79 7.45
CA LEU A 27 -50.59 -4.40 7.90
C LEU A 27 -49.60 -3.57 7.09
N LEU A 28 -50.10 -2.43 6.61
CA LEU A 28 -49.30 -1.36 6.02
C LEU A 28 -49.44 -0.13 6.91
N GLY A 29 -48.31 0.39 7.36
CA GLY A 29 -48.19 1.60 8.14
C GLY A 29 -48.32 2.86 7.28
N SER A 30 -48.04 3.96 7.93
CA SER A 30 -48.10 5.32 7.45
C SER A 30 -46.69 5.81 7.12
N ASN A 31 -46.50 7.13 7.08
CA ASN A 31 -45.17 7.72 6.92
C ASN A 31 -44.61 8.24 8.25
N PHE A 32 -45.13 7.72 9.37
CA PHE A 32 -44.79 8.11 10.72
C PHE A 32 -44.60 6.86 11.56
N ASN A 33 -43.94 7.00 12.70
CA ASN A 33 -43.74 5.89 13.63
C ASN A 33 -45.04 5.16 13.98
N ASP A 34 -45.05 3.88 13.67
CA ASP A 34 -46.15 2.97 13.79
C ASP A 34 -45.85 1.82 14.75
N THR A 35 -46.90 1.19 15.24
CA THR A 35 -46.81 -0.02 16.04
C THR A 35 -47.77 -1.02 15.45
N LEU A 36 -47.23 -2.00 14.72
CA LEU A 36 -47.97 -2.99 13.97
C LEU A 36 -47.75 -4.37 14.59
N SER A 37 -48.85 -5.04 14.94
CA SER A 37 -48.82 -6.38 15.51
C SER A 37 -49.70 -7.33 14.71
N GLY A 38 -49.12 -8.45 14.30
CA GLY A 38 -49.79 -9.55 13.63
C GLY A 38 -50.64 -10.42 14.57
N ASN A 39 -51.02 -11.59 14.07
CA ASN A 39 -51.83 -12.59 14.75
C ASN A 39 -51.12 -13.96 14.71
N THR A 40 -51.88 -15.05 14.64
CA THR A 40 -51.33 -16.42 14.65
C THR A 40 -51.12 -17.00 13.26
N GLY A 41 -51.43 -16.25 12.21
CA GLY A 41 -51.20 -16.65 10.83
C GLY A 41 -50.07 -15.81 10.23
N ASN A 42 -49.60 -16.26 9.08
CA ASN A 42 -48.52 -15.61 8.33
C ASN A 42 -48.93 -14.19 7.91
N ASN A 43 -48.28 -13.18 8.48
CA ASN A 43 -48.56 -11.77 8.26
C ASN A 43 -47.41 -11.07 7.53
N ILE A 44 -47.76 -10.10 6.69
CA ILE A 44 -46.80 -9.11 6.19
C ILE A 44 -47.03 -7.81 6.97
N LEU A 45 -45.98 -7.35 7.65
CA LEU A 45 -45.95 -6.11 8.41
C LEU A 45 -44.99 -5.14 7.74
N ASP A 46 -45.53 -4.09 7.14
CA ASP A 46 -44.79 -3.01 6.50
C ASP A 46 -45.03 -1.72 7.28
N GLY A 47 -44.00 -1.19 7.93
CA GLY A 47 -44.10 0.06 8.71
C GLY A 47 -44.33 1.29 7.83
N GLY A 48 -43.97 1.22 6.55
CA GLY A 48 -43.78 2.41 5.74
C GLY A 48 -42.58 3.22 6.24
N PHE A 49 -42.60 4.54 6.02
CA PHE A 49 -41.53 5.39 6.55
C PHE A 49 -41.72 5.62 8.05
N GLY A 50 -40.63 5.69 8.78
CA GLY A 50 -40.67 6.08 10.18
C GLY A 50 -39.63 5.31 10.97
N ASN A 51 -39.82 5.29 12.29
CA ASN A 51 -39.16 4.32 13.14
C ASN A 51 -40.28 3.48 13.76
N ASP A 52 -40.46 2.28 13.22
CA ASP A 52 -41.63 1.47 13.46
C ASP A 52 -41.36 0.32 14.41
N SER A 53 -42.41 -0.17 15.05
CA SER A 53 -42.38 -1.37 15.88
C SER A 53 -43.24 -2.44 15.21
N LEU A 54 -42.61 -3.52 14.74
CA LEU A 54 -43.26 -4.61 14.03
C LEU A 54 -43.20 -5.89 14.86
N THR A 55 -44.33 -6.53 15.13
CA THR A 55 -44.42 -7.76 15.94
C THR A 55 -45.30 -8.80 15.25
N GLY A 56 -44.72 -9.87 14.72
CA GLY A 56 -45.41 -10.87 13.89
C GLY A 56 -46.39 -11.71 14.69
N GLY A 57 -45.90 -12.44 15.68
CA GLY A 57 -46.73 -13.24 16.58
C GLY A 57 -46.38 -14.71 16.50
N THR A 58 -47.25 -15.53 15.91
CA THR A 58 -46.90 -16.91 15.54
C THR A 58 -47.24 -17.11 14.08
N GLY A 59 -46.55 -18.01 13.40
CA GLY A 59 -46.68 -18.21 11.96
C GLY A 59 -45.38 -17.84 11.27
N ASN A 60 -45.41 -17.79 9.93
CA ASN A 60 -44.26 -17.35 9.15
C ASN A 60 -44.52 -15.93 8.68
N ASP A 61 -43.92 -14.95 9.34
CA ASP A 61 -44.16 -13.55 9.14
C ASP A 61 -43.08 -12.89 8.27
N ILE A 62 -43.47 -11.80 7.61
CA ILE A 62 -42.57 -10.96 6.81
C ILE A 62 -42.60 -9.54 7.37
N TYR A 63 -41.42 -9.03 7.72
CA TYR A 63 -41.19 -7.68 8.20
C TYR A 63 -40.52 -6.86 7.11
N ILE A 64 -41.14 -5.76 6.68
CA ILE A 64 -40.52 -4.82 5.72
C ILE A 64 -39.89 -3.68 6.52
N VAL A 65 -38.57 -3.52 6.37
CA VAL A 65 -37.74 -2.57 7.09
C VAL A 65 -37.11 -1.59 6.11
N ASP A 66 -37.40 -0.31 6.28
CA ASP A 66 -36.84 0.78 5.47
C ASP A 66 -36.06 1.83 6.28
N SER A 67 -36.08 1.70 7.61
CA SER A 67 -35.31 2.51 8.54
C SER A 67 -34.44 1.62 9.44
N VAL A 68 -33.21 2.07 9.70
CA VAL A 68 -32.30 1.36 10.63
C VAL A 68 -32.81 1.37 12.07
N ASP A 69 -33.76 2.26 12.36
CA ASP A 69 -34.38 2.40 13.68
C ASP A 69 -35.67 1.57 13.82
N ASP A 70 -36.08 0.82 12.80
CA ASP A 70 -37.23 -0.09 12.89
C ASP A 70 -36.91 -1.27 13.81
N LEU A 71 -37.84 -1.53 14.73
CA LEU A 71 -37.74 -2.60 15.71
C LEU A 71 -38.63 -3.77 15.31
N VAL A 72 -38.00 -4.86 14.88
CA VAL A 72 -38.66 -6.15 14.69
C VAL A 72 -38.62 -6.93 15.99
N THR A 73 -39.76 -7.49 16.39
CA THR A 73 -39.89 -8.34 17.58
C THR A 73 -40.58 -9.64 17.20
N GLU A 74 -39.82 -10.73 17.21
CA GLU A 74 -40.35 -12.09 17.11
C GLU A 74 -40.31 -12.78 18.47
N THR A 75 -41.47 -13.26 18.92
CA THR A 75 -41.64 -13.85 20.25
C THR A 75 -41.81 -15.36 20.22
N SER A 76 -42.16 -15.91 19.06
CA SER A 76 -42.19 -17.33 18.83
C SER A 76 -40.78 -17.91 18.88
N THR A 77 -40.69 -19.16 19.31
CA THR A 77 -39.45 -19.94 19.32
C THR A 77 -39.67 -21.29 18.66
N LEU A 78 -40.74 -21.43 17.86
CA LEU A 78 -41.06 -22.67 17.17
C LEU A 78 -40.15 -22.80 15.95
N ALA A 79 -39.25 -23.77 15.94
CA ALA A 79 -38.32 -23.98 14.82
C ALA A 79 -38.97 -24.35 13.47
N THR A 80 -40.30 -24.59 13.43
CA THR A 80 -41.05 -24.79 12.18
C THR A 80 -41.56 -23.48 11.59
N GLU A 81 -41.62 -22.44 12.41
CA GLU A 81 -41.94 -21.09 12.00
C GLU A 81 -40.64 -20.48 11.45
N ILE A 82 -40.77 -19.77 10.33
CA ILE A 82 -39.64 -19.21 9.60
C ILE A 82 -40.02 -17.78 9.25
N ASP A 83 -39.39 -16.85 9.95
CA ASP A 83 -39.68 -15.43 9.84
C ASP A 83 -38.64 -14.73 8.97
N THR A 84 -39.09 -13.72 8.23
CA THR A 84 -38.24 -13.05 7.23
C THR A 84 -38.27 -11.54 7.40
N VAL A 85 -37.09 -10.94 7.54
CA VAL A 85 -36.92 -9.50 7.36
C VAL A 85 -36.54 -9.21 5.90
N GLN A 86 -37.27 -8.30 5.27
CA GLN A 86 -36.92 -7.70 3.99
C GLN A 86 -36.45 -6.27 4.25
N ALA A 87 -35.15 -6.01 4.08
CA ALA A 87 -34.55 -4.73 4.44
C ALA A 87 -34.02 -3.97 3.22
N SER A 88 -34.38 -2.69 3.10
CA SER A 88 -33.77 -1.77 2.12
C SER A 88 -32.62 -0.92 2.71
N VAL A 89 -32.29 -1.20 3.97
CA VAL A 89 -31.20 -0.62 4.76
C VAL A 89 -30.31 -1.73 5.32
N SER A 90 -29.12 -1.39 5.82
CA SER A 90 -28.32 -2.36 6.57
C SER A 90 -29.07 -2.80 7.83
N TYR A 91 -29.10 -4.11 8.10
CA TYR A 91 -29.92 -4.65 9.17
C TYR A 91 -29.23 -5.76 9.96
N ILE A 92 -29.55 -5.83 11.25
CA ILE A 92 -29.10 -6.88 12.16
C ILE A 92 -30.36 -7.59 12.65
N LEU A 93 -30.43 -8.90 12.43
CA LEU A 93 -31.59 -9.69 12.84
C LEU A 93 -31.74 -9.68 14.37
N ASN A 94 -32.95 -9.39 14.83
CA ASN A 94 -33.36 -9.64 16.20
C ASN A 94 -33.42 -11.17 16.45
N ALA A 95 -33.43 -11.55 17.73
CA ALA A 95 -33.55 -12.96 18.11
C ALA A 95 -34.83 -13.59 17.53
N ASN A 96 -34.76 -14.91 17.27
CA ASN A 96 -35.85 -15.73 16.72
C ASN A 96 -36.29 -15.38 15.29
N VAL A 97 -35.54 -14.54 14.56
CA VAL A 97 -35.78 -14.36 13.13
C VAL A 97 -34.73 -15.15 12.36
N GLU A 98 -35.16 -15.94 11.37
CA GLU A 98 -34.27 -16.84 10.62
C GLU A 98 -33.74 -16.19 9.35
N ASN A 99 -34.57 -15.46 8.61
CA ASN A 99 -34.21 -15.00 7.27
C ASN A 99 -34.01 -13.48 7.20
N LEU A 100 -32.98 -13.07 6.46
CA LEU A 100 -32.77 -11.69 6.04
C LEU A 100 -32.61 -11.63 4.53
N LEU A 101 -33.44 -10.82 3.86
CA LEU A 101 -33.34 -10.50 2.45
C LEU A 101 -33.03 -9.01 2.29
N LEU A 102 -31.87 -8.69 1.75
CA LEU A 102 -31.49 -7.33 1.42
C LEU A 102 -32.09 -6.93 0.05
N LEU A 103 -32.64 -5.73 -0.03
CA LEU A 103 -33.32 -5.22 -1.22
C LEU A 103 -32.54 -4.07 -1.87
N GLY A 104 -32.85 -3.83 -3.15
CA GLY A 104 -32.33 -2.71 -3.91
C GLY A 104 -30.92 -2.92 -4.46
N THR A 105 -30.27 -1.81 -4.81
CA THR A 105 -28.93 -1.77 -5.42
C THR A 105 -27.92 -1.03 -4.55
N GLY A 106 -28.32 -0.64 -3.33
CA GLY A 106 -27.46 0.07 -2.39
C GLY A 106 -26.47 -0.89 -1.74
N ASN A 107 -25.30 -0.38 -1.34
CA ASN A 107 -24.29 -1.15 -0.61
C ASN A 107 -24.72 -1.21 0.88
N ILE A 108 -25.59 -2.16 1.19
CA ILE A 108 -26.12 -2.42 2.53
C ILE A 108 -25.64 -3.77 3.07
N ASN A 109 -25.71 -3.95 4.40
CA ASN A 109 -25.11 -5.06 5.13
C ASN A 109 -26.18 -5.93 5.79
N GLY A 110 -25.88 -7.21 5.97
CA GLY A 110 -26.73 -8.14 6.70
C GLY A 110 -25.97 -8.80 7.84
N THR A 111 -26.53 -8.77 9.04
CA THR A 111 -25.98 -9.51 10.18
C THR A 111 -27.06 -10.38 10.80
N GLY A 112 -26.75 -11.66 11.00
CA GLY A 112 -27.63 -12.59 11.68
C GLY A 112 -27.60 -12.45 13.20
N ASN A 113 -28.18 -13.44 13.87
CA ASN A 113 -28.28 -13.53 15.32
C ASN A 113 -27.53 -14.78 15.82
N SER A 114 -28.04 -15.45 16.84
CA SER A 114 -27.41 -16.66 17.40
C SER A 114 -28.03 -17.97 16.89
N SER A 115 -28.92 -17.89 15.92
CA SER A 115 -29.66 -19.00 15.31
C SER A 115 -29.09 -19.28 13.93
N ASN A 116 -29.45 -20.41 13.33
CA ASN A 116 -29.11 -20.69 11.94
C ASN A 116 -29.87 -19.73 11.03
N ASN A 117 -29.18 -18.75 10.48
CA ASN A 117 -29.75 -17.72 9.64
C ASN A 117 -29.57 -18.00 8.15
N ALA A 118 -30.57 -17.63 7.35
CA ALA A 118 -30.43 -17.54 5.89
C ALA A 118 -30.41 -16.07 5.48
N ILE A 119 -29.25 -15.59 5.04
CA ILE A 119 -29.03 -14.20 4.65
C ILE A 119 -28.76 -14.14 3.16
N THR A 120 -29.57 -13.35 2.44
CA THR A 120 -29.40 -13.11 1.01
C THR A 120 -29.11 -11.63 0.76
N GLY A 121 -27.99 -11.37 0.07
CA GLY A 121 -27.58 -10.06 -0.41
C GLY A 121 -28.50 -9.48 -1.47
N ASN A 122 -28.19 -8.28 -1.96
CA ASN A 122 -28.95 -7.59 -2.99
C ASN A 122 -28.16 -7.56 -4.31
N SER A 123 -28.50 -6.65 -5.22
CA SER A 123 -27.77 -6.52 -6.50
C SER A 123 -26.71 -5.41 -6.50
N GLY A 124 -26.51 -4.76 -5.36
CA GLY A 124 -25.42 -3.83 -5.14
C GLY A 124 -24.12 -4.60 -4.97
N ASN A 125 -22.97 -3.93 -5.00
CA ASN A 125 -21.78 -4.58 -4.48
C ASN A 125 -21.94 -4.54 -2.96
N ASN A 126 -22.47 -5.59 -2.33
CA ASN A 126 -22.55 -5.71 -0.87
C ASN A 126 -21.14 -6.00 -0.30
N ILE A 127 -20.20 -5.13 -0.70
CA ILE A 127 -18.82 -5.00 -0.22
C ILE A 127 -18.77 -5.01 1.31
N ASN A 128 -19.87 -4.65 1.96
CA ASN A 128 -20.03 -4.72 3.39
C ASN A 128 -20.83 -5.95 3.84
N ILE A 129 -20.09 -7.00 4.17
CA ILE A 129 -20.31 -7.88 5.32
C ILE A 129 -21.71 -8.53 5.37
N LEU A 130 -21.78 -9.75 4.83
CA LEU A 130 -22.68 -10.76 5.35
C LEU A 130 -22.00 -11.45 6.53
N ASN A 131 -22.56 -11.29 7.73
CA ASN A 131 -22.10 -11.98 8.93
C ASN A 131 -23.26 -12.81 9.48
N GLY A 132 -23.12 -14.14 9.50
CA GLY A 132 -24.15 -15.04 10.01
C GLY A 132 -24.38 -14.92 11.52
N GLY A 133 -23.33 -14.55 12.27
CA GLY A 133 -23.34 -14.54 13.72
C GLY A 133 -22.94 -15.92 14.26
N LEU A 134 -23.64 -16.38 15.30
CA LEU A 134 -23.47 -17.76 15.77
C LEU A 134 -24.53 -18.62 15.10
N GLY A 135 -24.19 -19.83 14.71
CA GLY A 135 -25.14 -20.72 14.07
C GLY A 135 -24.45 -21.52 13.00
N ALA A 136 -25.23 -22.32 12.28
CA ALA A 136 -24.84 -22.85 10.99
C ALA A 136 -25.65 -22.09 9.93
N ASP A 137 -25.03 -21.08 9.35
CA ASP A 137 -25.74 -20.08 8.54
C ASP A 137 -25.67 -20.39 7.05
N THR A 138 -26.54 -19.79 6.26
CA THR A 138 -26.44 -19.77 4.80
C THR A 138 -26.33 -18.33 4.34
N LEU A 139 -25.18 -17.95 3.80
CA LEU A 139 -24.89 -16.62 3.31
C LEU A 139 -24.82 -16.67 1.78
N ASP A 140 -25.77 -16.04 1.11
CA ASP A 140 -25.82 -15.89 -0.34
C ASP A 140 -25.60 -14.42 -0.71
N GLY A 141 -24.46 -14.10 -1.34
CA GLY A 141 -24.17 -12.73 -1.78
C GLY A 141 -25.11 -12.20 -2.86
N ALA A 142 -25.80 -13.10 -3.57
CA ALA A 142 -26.58 -12.79 -4.76
C ALA A 142 -25.72 -12.25 -5.92
N ALA A 143 -25.92 -11.00 -6.34
CA ALA A 143 -25.22 -10.44 -7.49
C ALA A 143 -24.45 -9.20 -7.06
N GLY A 144 -23.16 -9.15 -7.35
CA GLY A 144 -22.33 -8.05 -6.89
C GLY A 144 -20.91 -8.50 -6.65
N ILE A 145 -20.26 -7.83 -5.71
CA ILE A 145 -19.02 -8.29 -5.11
C ILE A 145 -19.29 -8.27 -3.61
N ASP A 146 -19.31 -9.47 -3.02
CA ASP A 146 -19.87 -9.70 -1.70
C ASP A 146 -18.81 -10.27 -0.75
N THR A 147 -18.88 -9.89 0.52
CA THR A 147 -17.90 -10.26 1.55
C THR A 147 -18.58 -11.03 2.67
N ALA A 148 -18.14 -12.27 2.93
CA ALA A 148 -18.47 -12.97 4.17
C ALA A 148 -17.49 -12.53 5.26
N ALA A 149 -17.99 -12.19 6.45
CA ALA A 149 -17.18 -11.60 7.51
C ALA A 149 -17.37 -12.27 8.87
N TYR A 150 -16.25 -12.46 9.55
CA TYR A 150 -16.13 -13.12 10.85
C TYR A 150 -15.44 -12.24 11.90
N THR A 151 -15.54 -10.91 11.75
CA THR A 151 -14.81 -9.92 12.57
C THR A 151 -15.07 -10.01 14.06
N ASN A 152 -16.24 -10.50 14.46
CA ASN A 152 -16.64 -10.66 15.85
C ASN A 152 -16.39 -12.07 16.40
N ALA A 153 -15.83 -12.97 15.58
CA ALA A 153 -15.66 -14.35 15.97
C ALA A 153 -14.75 -14.48 17.19
N ALA A 154 -15.22 -15.26 18.17
CA ALA A 154 -14.51 -15.50 19.43
C ALA A 154 -13.35 -16.52 19.31
N ALA A 155 -13.10 -17.04 18.11
CA ALA A 155 -12.01 -17.96 17.78
C ALA A 155 -11.69 -17.89 16.29
N ALA A 156 -10.54 -18.45 15.91
CA ALA A 156 -10.14 -18.53 14.51
C ALA A 156 -11.13 -19.33 13.65
N VAL A 157 -11.31 -18.87 12.42
CA VAL A 157 -12.16 -19.46 11.39
C VAL A 157 -11.34 -20.13 10.29
N THR A 158 -11.92 -21.13 9.63
CA THR A 158 -11.34 -21.82 8.48
C THR A 158 -12.36 -21.87 7.35
N VAL A 159 -12.21 -20.94 6.41
CA VAL A 159 -13.20 -20.65 5.38
C VAL A 159 -12.59 -20.82 4.00
N ASN A 160 -13.32 -21.51 3.12
CA ASN A 160 -12.89 -21.77 1.75
C ASN A 160 -14.04 -21.55 0.76
N LEU A 161 -13.91 -20.51 -0.08
CA LEU A 161 -14.92 -20.13 -1.08
C LEU A 161 -15.06 -21.14 -2.23
N ALA A 162 -14.11 -22.06 -2.42
CA ALA A 162 -14.23 -23.13 -3.40
C ALA A 162 -15.09 -24.31 -2.90
N LEU A 163 -15.43 -24.34 -1.61
CA LEU A 163 -16.31 -25.34 -1.03
C LEU A 163 -17.77 -24.92 -1.17
N THR A 164 -18.62 -25.87 -1.58
CA THR A 164 -20.09 -25.74 -1.57
C THR A 164 -20.72 -26.45 -0.38
N ILE A 165 -19.90 -26.83 0.59
CA ILE A 165 -20.28 -27.54 1.81
C ILE A 165 -20.07 -26.63 3.03
N ALA A 166 -20.52 -27.11 4.19
CA ALA A 166 -20.32 -26.43 5.46
C ALA A 166 -18.84 -26.09 5.71
N GLN A 167 -18.59 -24.85 6.11
CA GLN A 167 -17.29 -24.33 6.55
C GLN A 167 -16.98 -24.81 7.98
N THR A 168 -15.78 -24.50 8.48
CA THR A 168 -15.28 -25.01 9.76
C THR A 168 -14.52 -23.96 10.57
N GLY A 169 -14.39 -24.17 11.88
CA GLY A 169 -13.57 -23.33 12.74
C GLY A 169 -14.33 -22.11 13.24
N GLY A 170 -14.26 -21.86 14.56
CA GLY A 170 -14.93 -20.73 15.18
C GLY A 170 -16.41 -20.64 14.80
N GLU A 171 -16.85 -19.39 14.53
CA GLU A 171 -18.21 -19.06 14.11
C GLU A 171 -18.54 -19.55 12.70
N ALA A 172 -17.57 -19.84 11.84
CA ALA A 172 -17.82 -20.39 10.51
C ALA A 172 -18.29 -21.86 10.51
N THR A 173 -18.35 -22.52 11.68
CA THR A 173 -18.66 -23.95 11.74
C THR A 173 -20.11 -24.24 11.38
N GLY A 174 -20.32 -24.82 10.20
CA GLY A 174 -21.66 -25.14 9.70
C GLY A 174 -22.15 -24.21 8.60
N ASP A 175 -21.48 -23.07 8.41
CA ASP A 175 -21.88 -22.06 7.43
C ASP A 175 -21.77 -22.57 6.00
N ILE A 176 -22.70 -22.17 5.15
CA ILE A 176 -22.67 -22.39 3.71
C ILE A 176 -22.59 -21.03 3.03
N LEU A 177 -21.55 -20.85 2.21
CA LEU A 177 -21.31 -19.61 1.48
C LEU A 177 -21.63 -19.81 0.00
N LEU A 178 -22.45 -18.92 -0.56
CA LEU A 178 -22.89 -18.93 -1.95
C LEU A 178 -22.67 -17.55 -2.55
N ASN A 179 -22.16 -17.47 -3.78
CA ASN A 179 -21.94 -16.20 -4.49
C ASN A 179 -21.18 -15.16 -3.63
N ILE A 180 -20.10 -15.60 -2.96
CA ILE A 180 -19.23 -14.73 -2.15
C ILE A 180 -17.87 -14.63 -2.86
N GLU A 181 -17.37 -13.42 -3.01
CA GLU A 181 -16.07 -13.14 -3.63
C GLU A 181 -14.99 -12.84 -2.60
N ASN A 182 -15.33 -12.34 -1.41
CA ASN A 182 -14.34 -11.87 -0.44
C ASN A 182 -14.52 -12.50 0.94
N LEU A 183 -13.42 -12.59 1.68
CA LEU A 183 -13.40 -13.03 3.07
C LEU A 183 -12.76 -11.99 3.98
N LEU A 184 -13.42 -11.75 5.10
CA LEU A 184 -12.89 -10.98 6.21
C LEU A 184 -12.87 -11.86 7.48
N GLY A 185 -11.67 -12.12 8.00
CA GLY A 185 -11.44 -12.91 9.20
C GLY A 185 -11.77 -12.17 10.49
N SER A 186 -11.35 -12.81 11.57
CA SER A 186 -11.54 -12.48 12.97
C SER A 186 -10.33 -11.70 13.52
N ASN A 187 -10.09 -11.77 14.83
CA ASN A 187 -8.89 -11.24 15.46
C ASN A 187 -7.90 -12.36 15.88
N PHE A 188 -8.09 -13.55 15.33
CA PHE A 188 -7.32 -14.76 15.63
C PHE A 188 -6.69 -15.30 14.35
N ASN A 189 -5.77 -16.24 14.50
CA ASN A 189 -5.05 -16.85 13.38
C ASN A 189 -5.96 -17.67 12.46
N ASP A 190 -6.47 -17.04 11.42
CA ASP A 190 -7.45 -17.57 10.50
C ASP A 190 -6.82 -18.31 9.32
N SER A 191 -7.62 -19.16 8.67
CA SER A 191 -7.26 -19.82 7.42
C SER A 191 -8.32 -19.50 6.37
N LEU A 192 -8.02 -18.57 5.48
CA LEU A 192 -8.95 -18.07 4.46
C LEU A 192 -8.48 -18.51 3.07
N SER A 193 -9.39 -19.14 2.32
CA SER A 193 -9.14 -19.57 0.95
C SER A 193 -10.17 -18.99 0.00
N GLY A 194 -9.69 -18.39 -1.08
CA GLY A 194 -10.49 -17.99 -2.24
C GLY A 194 -10.91 -19.18 -3.10
N ASN A 195 -11.46 -18.86 -4.28
CA ASN A 195 -11.92 -19.78 -5.29
C ASN A 195 -11.22 -19.54 -6.64
N SER A 196 -11.93 -19.65 -7.75
CA SER A 196 -11.37 -19.39 -9.09
C SER A 196 -11.69 -17.98 -9.61
N GLY A 197 -12.37 -17.18 -8.80
CA GLY A 197 -12.68 -15.78 -9.06
C GLY A 197 -11.57 -14.86 -8.54
N ASN A 198 -11.76 -13.56 -8.71
CA ASN A 198 -10.86 -12.58 -8.12
C ASN A 198 -11.31 -12.31 -6.68
N ASN A 199 -10.55 -12.79 -5.70
CA ASN A 199 -10.93 -12.71 -4.29
C ASN A 199 -10.13 -11.65 -3.55
N THR A 200 -10.77 -10.98 -2.59
CA THR A 200 -10.08 -10.19 -1.57
C THR A 200 -10.10 -10.95 -0.25
N LEU A 201 -8.91 -11.23 0.29
CA LEU A 201 -8.72 -11.95 1.54
C LEU A 201 -8.08 -11.02 2.58
N ASN A 202 -8.81 -10.74 3.64
CA ASN A 202 -8.31 -9.99 4.80
C ASN A 202 -8.44 -10.88 6.04
N GLY A 203 -7.33 -11.30 6.62
CA GLY A 203 -7.32 -12.12 7.83
C GLY A 203 -7.84 -11.39 9.07
N GLY A 204 -7.82 -10.06 9.05
CA GLY A 204 -8.06 -9.26 10.24
C GLY A 204 -6.79 -9.17 11.07
N LEU A 205 -6.92 -9.15 12.40
CA LEU A 205 -5.76 -9.28 13.27
C LEU A 205 -5.42 -10.76 13.43
N GLY A 206 -4.16 -11.09 13.61
CA GLY A 206 -3.78 -12.49 13.83
C GLY A 206 -2.52 -12.80 13.05
N ALA A 207 -2.10 -14.06 13.07
CA ALA A 207 -1.12 -14.56 12.11
C ALA A 207 -1.87 -15.53 11.19
N ASP A 208 -2.28 -15.03 10.03
CA ASP A 208 -3.29 -15.66 9.20
C ASP A 208 -2.68 -16.41 8.02
N THR A 209 -3.40 -17.39 7.49
CA THR A 209 -3.06 -18.04 6.22
C THR A 209 -4.07 -17.62 5.17
N LEU A 210 -3.60 -16.94 4.12
CA LEU A 210 -4.42 -16.42 3.04
C LEU A 210 -4.02 -17.11 1.72
N THR A 211 -4.95 -17.84 1.12
CA THR A 211 -4.73 -18.60 -0.14
C THR A 211 -5.75 -18.16 -1.20
N GLY A 212 -5.32 -17.45 -2.23
CA GLY A 212 -6.21 -16.86 -3.25
C GLY A 212 -6.81 -17.92 -4.17
N GLY A 213 -5.95 -18.63 -4.90
CA GLY A 213 -6.36 -19.73 -5.76
C GLY A 213 -6.04 -19.45 -7.23
N ILE A 214 -7.08 -19.36 -8.06
CA ILE A 214 -7.00 -18.96 -9.46
C ILE A 214 -7.74 -17.63 -9.57
N GLY A 215 -7.28 -16.72 -10.41
CA GLY A 215 -7.84 -15.37 -10.50
C GLY A 215 -6.78 -14.31 -10.20
N ASN A 216 -7.23 -13.06 -10.12
CA ASN A 216 -6.42 -11.94 -9.66
C ASN A 216 -6.81 -11.64 -8.21
N ASP A 217 -6.02 -12.13 -7.27
CA ASP A 217 -6.37 -12.05 -5.85
C ASP A 217 -5.73 -10.84 -5.16
N THR A 218 -6.36 -10.37 -4.09
CA THR A 218 -5.85 -9.29 -3.24
C THR A 218 -5.77 -9.74 -1.79
N TYR A 219 -4.59 -9.58 -1.20
CA TYR A 219 -4.28 -9.96 0.18
C TYR A 219 -4.03 -8.73 1.03
N LEU A 220 -4.71 -8.62 2.17
CA LEU A 220 -4.39 -7.61 3.17
C LEU A 220 -3.51 -8.23 4.24
N VAL A 221 -2.31 -7.68 4.41
CA VAL A 221 -1.31 -8.16 5.37
C VAL A 221 -1.01 -7.06 6.39
N ASP A 222 -1.22 -7.36 7.66
CA ASP A 222 -0.95 -6.44 8.76
C ASP A 222 -0.09 -7.04 9.88
N ASN A 223 0.18 -8.34 9.81
CA ASN A 223 0.97 -9.06 10.79
C ASN A 223 2.14 -9.80 10.13
N THR A 224 3.30 -9.76 10.77
CA THR A 224 4.49 -10.47 10.30
C THR A 224 4.34 -12.00 10.29
N GLY A 225 3.33 -12.52 10.98
CA GLY A 225 2.97 -13.92 10.98
C GLY A 225 2.03 -14.33 9.85
N ASP A 226 1.52 -13.39 9.05
CA ASP A 226 0.64 -13.69 7.92
C ASP A 226 1.40 -14.45 6.83
N ILE A 227 0.72 -15.42 6.24
CA ILE A 227 1.23 -16.28 5.18
C ILE A 227 0.33 -16.15 3.96
N VAL A 228 0.82 -15.45 2.94
CA VAL A 228 0.19 -15.41 1.62
C VAL A 228 0.67 -16.60 0.78
N THR A 229 -0.27 -17.36 0.23
CA THR A 229 0.01 -18.52 -0.63
C THR A 229 -0.64 -18.34 -1.98
N GLU A 230 0.19 -18.15 -3.00
CA GLU A 230 -0.23 -18.20 -4.41
C GLU A 230 0.32 -19.42 -5.12
N THR A 231 -0.58 -20.26 -5.62
CA THR A 231 -0.19 -21.52 -6.29
C THR A 231 -0.29 -21.43 -7.81
N SER A 232 -1.08 -20.50 -8.33
CA SER A 232 -1.22 -20.36 -9.77
C SER A 232 0.01 -19.70 -10.38
N THR A 233 0.42 -20.20 -11.54
CA THR A 233 1.58 -19.69 -12.31
C THR A 233 1.14 -19.09 -13.65
N LEU A 234 -0.14 -18.77 -13.83
CA LEU A 234 -0.64 -18.18 -15.06
C LEU A 234 -0.12 -16.75 -15.18
N ALA A 235 0.56 -16.45 -16.28
CA ALA A 235 1.17 -15.13 -16.50
C ALA A 235 0.14 -14.00 -16.67
N THR A 236 -1.13 -14.33 -16.95
CA THR A 236 -2.23 -13.37 -17.05
C THR A 236 -2.79 -12.94 -15.71
N GLU A 237 -2.50 -13.71 -14.66
CA GLU A 237 -3.00 -13.43 -13.32
C GLU A 237 -2.09 -12.45 -12.61
N ILE A 238 -2.70 -11.45 -11.97
CA ILE A 238 -2.02 -10.35 -11.29
C ILE A 238 -2.52 -10.27 -9.86
N ASP A 239 -1.75 -10.91 -8.97
CA ASP A 239 -2.05 -10.98 -7.54
C ASP A 239 -1.35 -9.84 -6.81
N THR A 240 -2.06 -9.28 -5.84
CA THR A 240 -1.65 -8.06 -5.13
C THR A 240 -1.62 -8.28 -3.63
N VAL A 241 -0.50 -7.97 -3.00
CA VAL A 241 -0.43 -7.79 -1.55
C VAL A 241 -0.55 -6.31 -1.23
N GLN A 242 -1.47 -5.96 -0.33
CA GLN A 242 -1.56 -4.66 0.32
C GLN A 242 -1.07 -4.82 1.77
N ALA A 243 0.09 -4.25 2.10
CA ALA A 243 0.73 -4.46 3.38
C ALA A 243 0.79 -3.18 4.22
N SER A 244 0.39 -3.26 5.50
CA SER A 244 0.59 -2.17 6.48
C SER A 244 1.85 -2.33 7.34
N ILE A 245 2.69 -3.32 6.99
CA ILE A 245 3.96 -3.66 7.60
C ILE A 245 5.03 -3.88 6.51
N SER A 246 6.30 -3.97 6.91
CA SER A 246 7.35 -4.27 5.93
C SER A 246 7.17 -5.69 5.42
N TYR A 247 7.20 -5.87 4.11
CA TYR A 247 6.77 -7.12 3.49
C TYR A 247 7.69 -7.57 2.36
N ILE A 248 7.84 -8.89 2.25
CA ILE A 248 8.57 -9.57 1.18
C ILE A 248 7.56 -10.42 0.42
N LEU A 249 7.41 -10.18 -0.89
CA LEU A 249 6.47 -10.93 -1.71
C LEU A 249 6.81 -12.42 -1.75
N ASN A 250 5.79 -13.25 -1.53
CA ASN A 250 5.84 -14.68 -1.78
C ASN A 250 5.94 -14.94 -3.29
N ALA A 251 6.33 -16.15 -3.68
CA ALA A 251 6.32 -16.56 -5.08
C ALA A 251 4.95 -16.36 -5.72
N ASN A 252 4.93 -16.14 -7.03
CA ASN A 252 3.72 -15.95 -7.85
C ASN A 252 2.91 -14.66 -7.60
N VAL A 253 3.21 -13.87 -6.57
CA VAL A 253 2.59 -12.54 -6.40
C VAL A 253 3.36 -11.50 -7.23
N LYS A 254 2.65 -10.56 -7.87
CA LYS A 254 3.28 -9.59 -8.79
C LYS A 254 3.23 -8.16 -8.28
N ASN A 255 2.22 -7.79 -7.50
CA ASN A 255 2.08 -6.44 -6.98
C ASN A 255 2.27 -6.39 -5.46
N LEU A 256 2.99 -5.36 -5.00
CA LEU A 256 3.06 -4.97 -3.59
C LEU A 256 2.68 -3.50 -3.46
N LEU A 257 1.65 -3.22 -2.66
CA LEU A 257 1.27 -1.87 -2.26
C LEU A 257 1.50 -1.73 -0.76
N ILE A 258 2.39 -0.81 -0.37
CA ILE A 258 2.59 -0.46 1.02
C ILE A 258 1.56 0.58 1.44
N LEU A 259 0.91 0.35 2.58
CA LEU A 259 -0.12 1.20 3.16
C LEU A 259 0.42 1.98 4.37
N GLY A 260 -0.40 2.90 4.89
CA GLY A 260 -0.09 3.70 6.07
C GLY A 260 0.89 4.85 5.77
N THR A 261 1.51 5.38 6.82
CA THR A 261 2.42 6.54 6.72
C THR A 261 3.76 6.31 7.43
N GLY A 262 4.01 5.09 7.89
CA GLY A 262 5.28 4.71 8.52
C GLY A 262 6.35 4.40 7.49
N ASN A 263 7.61 4.41 7.91
CA ASN A 263 8.75 3.98 7.08
C ASN A 263 8.73 2.46 6.92
N ILE A 264 7.92 1.99 5.97
CA ILE A 264 7.62 0.58 5.76
C ILE A 264 8.30 0.12 4.47
N ASN A 265 9.05 -0.97 4.51
CA ASN A 265 9.85 -1.40 3.37
C ASN A 265 9.12 -2.44 2.52
N GLY A 266 9.43 -2.47 1.23
CA GLY A 266 8.89 -3.45 0.28
C GLY A 266 10.01 -4.24 -0.38
N THR A 267 9.84 -5.55 -0.49
CA THR A 267 10.77 -6.42 -1.23
C THR A 267 9.97 -7.33 -2.15
N GLY A 268 10.37 -7.39 -3.42
CA GLY A 268 9.78 -8.27 -4.41
C GLY A 268 10.31 -9.70 -4.32
N ASN A 269 10.09 -10.46 -5.39
CA ASN A 269 10.48 -11.84 -5.56
C ASN A 269 11.33 -11.98 -6.85
N SER A 270 11.20 -13.10 -7.57
CA SER A 270 11.97 -13.34 -8.80
C SER A 270 11.19 -13.06 -10.09
N LEU A 271 9.99 -12.48 -9.97
CA LEU A 271 9.14 -12.09 -11.09
C LEU A 271 9.30 -10.60 -11.35
N ASN A 272 8.76 -10.13 -12.47
CA ASN A 272 8.59 -8.70 -12.70
C ASN A 272 7.54 -8.17 -11.71
N ASN A 273 7.98 -7.45 -10.68
CA ASN A 273 7.13 -6.91 -9.65
C ASN A 273 6.78 -5.45 -9.88
N ASN A 274 5.58 -5.05 -9.45
CA ASN A 274 5.20 -3.65 -9.30
C ASN A 274 5.07 -3.33 -7.81
N ILE A 275 6.02 -2.56 -7.28
CA ILE A 275 6.13 -2.25 -5.87
C ILE A 275 5.91 -0.75 -5.69
N THR A 276 4.87 -0.38 -4.94
CA THR A 276 4.57 1.00 -4.59
C THR A 276 4.70 1.20 -3.08
N GLY A 277 5.56 2.14 -2.68
CA GLY A 277 5.74 2.62 -1.32
C GLY A 277 4.52 3.42 -0.81
N ASN A 278 4.67 3.99 0.38
CA ASN A 278 3.65 4.82 1.02
C ASN A 278 4.14 6.27 1.17
N SER A 279 3.67 7.01 2.18
CA SER A 279 4.13 8.39 2.41
C SER A 279 5.33 8.53 3.35
N GLY A 280 5.83 7.40 3.88
CA GLY A 280 7.05 7.34 4.68
C GLY A 280 8.29 7.20 3.80
N ASN A 281 9.45 7.12 4.44
CA ASN A 281 10.71 6.86 3.75
C ASN A 281 10.88 5.35 3.60
N ASN A 282 10.64 4.83 2.39
CA ASN A 282 10.66 3.40 2.10
C ASN A 282 12.02 2.96 1.54
N THR A 283 12.46 1.77 1.93
CA THR A 283 13.47 1.02 1.16
C THR A 283 12.75 -0.02 0.31
N LEU A 284 12.92 0.07 -1.01
CA LEU A 284 12.32 -0.83 -1.98
C LEU A 284 13.41 -1.69 -2.64
N ILE A 285 13.19 -2.99 -2.66
CA ILE A 285 14.06 -3.97 -3.33
C ILE A 285 13.19 -4.71 -4.34
N GLY A 286 13.52 -4.64 -5.63
CA GLY A 286 12.81 -5.37 -6.68
C GLY A 286 13.07 -6.87 -6.61
N GLY A 287 14.35 -7.24 -6.63
CA GLY A 287 14.79 -8.63 -6.67
C GLY A 287 15.26 -8.98 -8.08
N LEU A 288 14.94 -10.19 -8.55
CA LEU A 288 15.18 -10.55 -9.94
C LEU A 288 13.93 -10.22 -10.75
N GLY A 289 14.11 -9.79 -11.99
CA GLY A 289 13.00 -9.44 -12.86
C GLY A 289 13.25 -8.09 -13.50
N ALA A 290 12.28 -7.62 -14.26
CA ALA A 290 12.20 -6.22 -14.67
C ALA A 290 11.11 -5.56 -13.83
N ASP A 291 11.53 -4.88 -12.77
CA ASP A 291 10.63 -4.40 -11.73
C ASP A 291 10.20 -2.94 -11.95
N THR A 292 9.07 -2.54 -11.39
CA THR A 292 8.71 -1.13 -11.25
C THR A 292 8.69 -0.79 -9.78
N LEU A 293 9.60 0.09 -9.36
CA LEU A 293 9.71 0.55 -7.97
C LEU A 293 9.28 2.01 -7.91
N ASN A 294 8.18 2.27 -7.21
CA ASN A 294 7.64 3.61 -7.01
C ASN A 294 7.68 3.98 -5.52
N GLY A 295 8.54 4.91 -5.12
CA GLY A 295 8.63 5.37 -3.73
C GLY A 295 7.38 6.12 -3.24
N ALA A 296 6.56 6.62 -4.16
CA ALA A 296 5.43 7.52 -3.91
C ALA A 296 5.88 8.88 -3.33
N THR A 297 5.65 9.15 -2.05
CA THR A 297 6.09 10.42 -1.43
C THR A 297 6.94 10.08 -0.23
N GLY A 298 7.98 10.84 0.02
CA GLY A 298 8.90 10.51 1.10
C GLY A 298 10.31 10.81 0.64
N ILE A 299 11.29 10.21 1.31
CA ILE A 299 12.66 10.12 0.82
C ILE A 299 12.96 8.63 0.70
N ASP A 300 12.84 8.12 -0.50
CA ASP A 300 12.80 6.69 -0.78
C ASP A 300 14.13 6.17 -1.33
N THR A 301 14.42 4.91 -1.05
CA THR A 301 15.66 4.25 -1.46
C THR A 301 15.35 3.03 -2.30
N ALA A 302 15.82 3.00 -3.55
CA ALA A 302 15.94 1.74 -4.28
C ALA A 302 17.24 1.04 -3.87
N SER A 303 17.13 -0.20 -3.40
CA SER A 303 18.27 -0.96 -2.88
C SER A 303 18.56 -2.20 -3.71
N TYR A 304 19.83 -2.31 -4.10
CA TYR A 304 20.43 -3.44 -4.80
C TYR A 304 21.46 -4.17 -3.92
N ALA A 305 21.39 -4.01 -2.60
CA ALA A 305 22.37 -4.55 -1.65
C ALA A 305 22.54 -6.07 -1.72
N ASN A 306 21.49 -6.78 -2.17
CA ASN A 306 21.49 -8.22 -2.32
C ASN A 306 21.83 -8.70 -3.74
N ALA A 307 22.09 -7.78 -4.67
CA ALA A 307 22.28 -8.13 -6.06
C ALA A 307 23.51 -9.02 -6.26
N ALA A 308 23.37 -10.07 -7.08
CA ALA A 308 24.43 -11.03 -7.33
C ALA A 308 25.48 -10.57 -8.38
N ALA A 309 25.34 -9.34 -8.89
CA ALA A 309 26.26 -8.72 -9.85
C ALA A 309 26.15 -7.19 -9.75
N ALA A 310 27.13 -6.51 -10.33
CA ALA A 310 27.14 -5.05 -10.42
C ALA A 310 25.90 -4.51 -11.16
N VAL A 311 25.39 -3.38 -10.66
CA VAL A 311 24.23 -2.66 -11.21
C VAL A 311 24.63 -1.31 -11.80
N THR A 312 23.89 -0.88 -12.83
CA THR A 312 24.04 0.44 -13.46
C THR A 312 22.72 1.18 -13.42
N VAL A 313 22.58 2.04 -12.41
CA VAL A 313 21.30 2.67 -12.06
C VAL A 313 21.43 4.20 -12.13
N ASN A 314 20.45 4.84 -12.76
CA ASN A 314 20.39 6.29 -12.93
C ASN A 314 18.98 6.82 -12.62
N LEU A 315 18.84 7.60 -11.54
CA LEU A 315 17.58 8.17 -11.08
C LEU A 315 16.99 9.23 -12.03
N ALA A 316 17.78 9.78 -12.97
CA ALA A 316 17.28 10.69 -13.99
C ALA A 316 16.62 9.97 -15.17
N LEU A 317 16.77 8.65 -15.28
CA LEU A 317 16.10 7.86 -16.31
C LEU A 317 14.67 7.53 -15.90
N THR A 318 13.74 7.75 -16.83
CA THR A 318 12.34 7.30 -16.72
C THR A 318 12.09 6.01 -17.50
N THR A 319 13.15 5.38 -17.98
CA THR A 319 13.15 4.14 -18.76
C THR A 319 13.86 3.03 -18.00
N ALA A 320 13.83 1.82 -18.56
CA ALA A 320 14.53 0.66 -18.01
C ALA A 320 16.01 0.97 -17.64
N GLN A 321 16.39 0.60 -16.42
CA GLN A 321 17.75 0.56 -15.91
C GLN A 321 18.51 -0.63 -16.51
N THR A 322 19.81 -0.74 -16.20
CA THR A 322 20.69 -1.76 -16.80
C THR A 322 21.67 -2.34 -15.79
N GLY A 323 22.26 -3.50 -16.10
CA GLY A 323 23.33 -4.09 -15.30
C GLY A 323 22.81 -4.91 -14.14
N GLY A 324 23.30 -6.15 -14.03
CA GLY A 324 22.90 -7.07 -12.96
C GLY A 324 21.37 -7.18 -12.84
N GLU A 325 20.91 -7.16 -11.59
CA GLU A 325 19.50 -7.24 -11.22
C GLU A 325 18.70 -5.99 -11.60
N ALA A 326 19.35 -4.83 -11.80
CA ALA A 326 18.67 -3.61 -12.27
C ALA A 326 18.21 -3.66 -13.73
N THR A 327 18.52 -4.74 -14.47
CA THR A 327 18.22 -4.81 -15.91
C THR A 327 16.72 -4.89 -16.17
N GLY A 328 16.15 -3.83 -16.71
CA GLY A 328 14.72 -3.75 -17.00
C GLY A 328 13.92 -2.96 -15.96
N ASP A 329 14.52 -2.66 -14.80
CA ASP A 329 13.84 -1.95 -13.73
C ASP A 329 13.44 -0.54 -14.13
N ILE A 330 12.31 -0.06 -13.63
CA ILE A 330 11.84 1.31 -13.76
C ILE A 330 11.73 1.89 -12.36
N LEU A 331 12.43 2.99 -12.10
CA LEU A 331 12.43 3.68 -10.81
C LEU A 331 11.62 4.98 -10.93
N LEU A 332 10.66 5.17 -10.02
CA LEU A 332 9.78 6.32 -9.98
C LEU A 332 9.77 6.91 -8.57
N ASN A 333 9.89 8.23 -8.44
CA ASN A 333 9.88 8.92 -7.14
C ASN A 333 10.85 8.27 -6.13
N ILE A 334 12.11 8.11 -6.55
CA ILE A 334 13.19 7.57 -5.71
C ILE A 334 14.25 8.65 -5.59
N GLU A 335 14.64 8.96 -4.35
CA GLU A 335 15.67 9.95 -4.04
C GLU A 335 17.04 9.31 -3.81
N ASN A 336 17.10 8.05 -3.38
CA ASN A 336 18.34 7.42 -2.94
C ASN A 336 18.60 6.08 -3.63
N LEU A 337 19.89 5.74 -3.75
CA LEU A 337 20.36 4.45 -4.24
C LEU A 337 21.30 3.80 -3.22
N LEU A 338 21.11 2.51 -3.00
CA LEU A 338 22.08 1.64 -2.34
C LEU A 338 22.52 0.55 -3.32
N GLY A 339 23.80 0.54 -3.67
CA GLY A 339 24.42 -0.46 -4.52
C GLY A 339 24.58 -1.81 -3.85
N SER A 340 25.20 -2.71 -4.59
CA SER A 340 25.49 -4.10 -4.32
C SER A 340 26.85 -4.27 -3.62
N ASN A 341 27.39 -5.50 -3.66
CA ASN A 341 28.75 -5.80 -3.21
C ASN A 341 29.76 -5.89 -4.37
N PHE A 342 29.38 -5.37 -5.54
CA PHE A 342 30.15 -5.41 -6.77
C PHE A 342 30.36 -3.99 -7.30
N ASN A 343 31.22 -3.85 -8.30
CA ASN A 343 31.60 -2.56 -8.88
C ASN A 343 30.42 -1.87 -9.59
N ASP A 344 29.68 -1.06 -8.86
CA ASP A 344 28.44 -0.47 -9.32
C ASP A 344 28.65 0.86 -10.05
N THR A 345 27.65 1.27 -10.84
CA THR A 345 27.57 2.60 -11.41
C THR A 345 26.24 3.24 -11.03
N LEU A 346 26.29 4.18 -10.09
CA LEU A 346 25.12 4.84 -9.51
C LEU A 346 25.09 6.31 -9.89
N SER A 347 23.97 6.79 -10.40
CA SER A 347 23.75 8.20 -10.75
C SER A 347 22.46 8.75 -10.15
N GLY A 348 22.56 9.94 -9.56
CA GLY A 348 21.44 10.72 -9.04
C GLY A 348 20.60 11.38 -10.14
N ASN A 349 19.72 12.28 -9.73
CA ASN A 349 18.90 13.12 -10.59
C ASN A 349 19.14 14.61 -10.29
N SER A 350 18.14 15.47 -10.45
CA SER A 350 18.27 16.90 -10.15
C SER A 350 17.90 17.29 -8.72
N GLY A 351 17.43 16.32 -7.92
CA GLY A 351 17.14 16.48 -6.51
C GLY A 351 18.38 16.26 -5.65
N ASN A 352 18.23 16.30 -4.33
CA ASN A 352 19.30 15.92 -3.42
C ASN A 352 19.22 14.39 -3.22
N ASN A 353 20.26 13.68 -3.61
CA ASN A 353 20.30 12.23 -3.57
C ASN A 353 21.29 11.72 -2.52
N THR A 354 20.98 10.57 -1.91
CA THR A 354 21.98 9.77 -1.18
C THR A 354 22.36 8.57 -2.03
N LEU A 355 23.63 8.48 -2.43
CA LEU A 355 24.18 7.36 -3.18
C LEU A 355 25.19 6.62 -2.31
N ILE A 356 24.98 5.33 -2.11
CA ILE A 356 25.88 4.44 -1.35
C ILE A 356 26.34 3.33 -2.29
N GLY A 357 27.63 3.26 -2.60
CA GLY A 357 28.22 2.23 -3.48
C GLY A 357 28.13 0.84 -2.86
N GLY A 358 28.76 0.66 -1.70
CA GLY A 358 28.67 -0.58 -0.94
C GLY A 358 30.04 -1.24 -0.80
N LEU A 359 30.18 -2.46 -1.29
CA LEU A 359 31.51 -3.05 -1.50
C LEU A 359 31.81 -3.03 -3.00
N GLY A 360 33.07 -2.93 -3.38
CA GLY A 360 33.46 -2.97 -4.78
C GLY A 360 34.16 -1.69 -5.19
N ALA A 361 34.53 -1.60 -6.46
CA ALA A 361 35.08 -0.38 -7.03
C ALA A 361 33.94 0.39 -7.71
N ASP A 362 33.31 1.28 -6.96
CA ASP A 362 32.05 1.89 -7.35
C ASP A 362 32.25 3.22 -8.08
N THR A 363 31.29 3.56 -8.94
CA THR A 363 31.23 4.83 -9.65
C THR A 363 29.98 5.58 -9.24
N LEU A 364 30.12 6.71 -8.56
CA LEU A 364 29.04 7.53 -8.04
C LEU A 364 29.02 8.90 -8.74
N ASN A 365 27.86 9.30 -9.24
CA ASN A 365 27.64 10.63 -9.84
C ASN A 365 26.36 11.24 -9.26
N GLY A 366 26.48 12.25 -8.37
CA GLY A 366 25.32 12.95 -7.80
C GLY A 366 24.45 13.66 -8.85
N ALA A 367 25.06 14.06 -9.97
CA ALA A 367 24.48 14.91 -11.01
C ALA A 367 24.32 16.38 -10.56
N THR A 368 23.11 16.86 -10.29
CA THR A 368 22.90 18.22 -9.76
C THR A 368 22.06 18.15 -8.52
N GLY A 369 22.38 18.93 -7.51
CA GLY A 369 21.72 18.81 -6.22
C GLY A 369 22.77 18.80 -5.13
N ASN A 370 22.36 18.90 -3.88
CA ASN A 370 23.30 18.74 -2.77
C ASN A 370 23.29 17.27 -2.37
N ASP A 371 24.19 16.48 -2.96
CA ASP A 371 24.14 15.03 -2.83
C ASP A 371 25.02 14.53 -1.69
N ALA A 372 24.68 13.36 -1.13
CA ALA A 372 25.49 12.64 -0.16
C ALA A 372 26.03 11.37 -0.82
N LEU A 373 27.34 11.31 -1.04
CA LEU A 373 28.02 10.24 -1.76
C LEU A 373 28.90 9.44 -0.80
N THR A 374 28.64 8.14 -0.70
CA THR A 374 29.39 7.19 0.13
C THR A 374 29.90 6.08 -0.77
N GLY A 375 31.22 5.99 -0.98
CA GLY A 375 31.81 4.94 -1.82
C GLY A 375 31.65 3.57 -1.16
N GLY A 376 32.00 3.49 0.12
CA GLY A 376 32.03 2.27 0.88
C GLY A 376 33.43 1.64 0.89
N LEU A 377 33.50 0.32 0.79
CA LEU A 377 34.78 -0.38 0.74
C LEU A 377 35.19 -0.69 -0.70
N GLY A 378 36.30 -0.12 -1.13
CA GLY A 378 36.99 -0.51 -2.34
C GLY A 378 37.72 0.66 -2.96
N THR A 379 37.79 0.72 -4.28
CA THR A 379 38.44 1.83 -4.99
C THR A 379 37.40 2.62 -5.76
N ASP A 380 36.90 3.67 -5.15
CA ASP A 380 35.68 4.32 -5.61
C ASP A 380 35.97 5.58 -6.42
N GLN A 381 35.02 5.93 -7.27
CA GLN A 381 35.10 7.08 -8.17
C GLN A 381 33.91 8.00 -7.96
N PHE A 382 34.18 9.22 -7.52
CA PHE A 382 33.18 10.29 -7.35
C PHE A 382 33.25 11.23 -8.54
N PHE A 383 32.27 11.15 -9.42
CA PHE A 383 32.23 11.92 -10.66
C PHE A 383 31.58 13.28 -10.47
N PHE A 384 32.27 14.30 -10.98
CA PHE A 384 31.79 15.67 -11.07
C PHE A 384 31.76 16.07 -12.53
N GLY A 385 30.68 16.73 -12.92
CA GLY A 385 30.59 17.32 -14.24
C GLY A 385 30.03 16.40 -15.32
N ASN A 386 29.26 15.35 -15.03
CA ASN A 386 28.64 14.51 -16.06
C ASN A 386 27.11 14.70 -16.12
N GLY A 387 26.54 15.07 -17.27
CA GLY A 387 25.08 15.06 -17.50
C GLY A 387 24.29 16.35 -17.25
N ALA A 388 24.88 17.42 -16.70
CA ALA A 388 24.19 18.70 -16.47
C ALA A 388 24.62 19.80 -17.45
N VAL A 389 23.73 20.75 -17.75
CA VAL A 389 24.14 22.02 -18.37
C VAL A 389 24.77 22.87 -17.27
N PHE A 390 26.10 22.86 -17.22
CA PHE A 390 26.88 23.56 -16.21
C PHE A 390 26.70 25.08 -16.31
N THR A 391 26.01 25.66 -15.33
CA THR A 391 26.03 27.10 -15.05
C THR A 391 26.51 27.29 -13.61
N SER A 392 27.12 28.43 -13.28
CA SER A 392 27.76 28.67 -11.97
C SER A 392 26.86 28.51 -10.73
N THR A 393 25.54 28.36 -10.92
CA THR A 393 24.55 28.20 -9.85
C THR A 393 23.90 26.81 -9.81
N ALA A 394 24.26 25.89 -10.71
CA ALA A 394 23.53 24.63 -10.92
C ALA A 394 24.32 23.35 -10.57
N PHE A 395 25.51 23.46 -9.95
CA PHE A 395 26.26 22.29 -9.52
C PHE A 395 25.59 21.56 -8.35
N GLY A 396 24.94 22.31 -7.46
CA GLY A 396 24.75 21.85 -6.09
C GLY A 396 26.12 21.64 -5.40
N VAL A 397 26.10 21.34 -4.10
CA VAL A 397 27.30 21.12 -3.31
C VAL A 397 27.19 19.75 -2.67
N ASP A 398 28.01 18.84 -3.17
CA ASP A 398 27.99 17.45 -2.72
C ASP A 398 28.74 17.28 -1.40
N THR A 399 28.45 16.20 -0.71
CA THR A 399 29.18 15.72 0.46
C THR A 399 29.68 14.32 0.18
N ILE A 400 31.00 14.15 0.10
CA ILE A 400 31.63 12.83 0.09
C ILE A 400 31.89 12.42 1.55
N THR A 401 31.31 11.31 1.96
CA THR A 401 31.21 10.95 3.39
C THR A 401 32.38 10.11 3.89
N ASP A 402 33.07 9.39 3.01
CA ASP A 402 34.05 8.35 3.39
C ASP A 402 35.30 8.25 2.49
N PHE A 403 35.63 9.32 1.76
CA PHE A 403 36.77 9.33 0.84
C PHE A 403 38.09 8.84 1.47
N LEU A 404 38.72 7.85 0.85
CA LEU A 404 39.99 7.25 1.25
C LEU A 404 41.14 7.64 0.28
N PRO A 405 42.07 8.53 0.70
CA PRO A 405 43.19 8.96 -0.14
C PRO A 405 44.08 7.82 -0.60
N GLY A 406 44.60 7.94 -1.83
CA GLY A 406 45.41 6.92 -2.49
C GLY A 406 44.60 5.74 -3.04
N THR A 407 43.35 5.56 -2.60
CA THR A 407 42.46 4.47 -3.00
C THR A 407 41.39 5.02 -3.94
N ASP A 408 40.61 5.99 -3.47
CA ASP A 408 39.51 6.58 -4.22
C ASP A 408 39.98 7.66 -5.19
N LYS A 409 39.07 8.07 -6.07
CA LYS A 409 39.30 9.09 -7.09
C LYS A 409 38.16 10.11 -7.14
N LEU A 410 38.54 11.38 -7.17
CA LEU A 410 37.68 12.48 -7.59
C LEU A 410 37.81 12.61 -9.11
N VAL A 411 36.75 12.27 -9.85
CA VAL A 411 36.77 12.26 -11.31
C VAL A 411 36.11 13.53 -11.85
N LEU A 412 36.83 14.31 -12.64
CA LEU A 412 36.36 15.60 -13.18
C LEU A 412 36.26 15.51 -14.70
N SER A 413 35.07 15.75 -15.25
CA SER A 413 34.84 15.75 -16.70
C SER A 413 35.52 16.95 -17.38
N ARG A 414 36.59 16.70 -18.15
CA ARG A 414 37.30 17.76 -18.88
C ARG A 414 36.38 18.52 -19.83
N THR A 415 35.51 17.80 -20.54
CA THR A 415 34.60 18.40 -21.52
C THR A 415 33.67 19.41 -20.86
N SER A 416 33.12 19.03 -19.71
CA SER A 416 32.16 19.83 -18.97
C SER A 416 32.80 21.04 -18.30
N PHE A 417 33.94 20.84 -17.63
CA PHE A 417 34.64 21.92 -16.98
C PHE A 417 35.25 22.92 -17.97
N ASN A 418 35.72 22.44 -19.15
CA ASN A 418 36.19 23.34 -20.22
C ASN A 418 35.05 24.16 -20.85
N ALA A 419 33.82 23.64 -20.90
CA ALA A 419 32.69 24.36 -21.50
C ALA A 419 32.24 25.58 -20.67
N LEU A 420 32.53 25.60 -19.37
CA LEU A 420 32.28 26.73 -18.47
C LEU A 420 33.14 27.96 -18.77
N VAL A 421 34.16 27.81 -19.63
CA VAL A 421 35.19 28.81 -19.81
C VAL A 421 35.45 29.02 -21.29
N SER A 422 35.16 30.21 -21.81
CA SER A 422 35.55 30.64 -23.16
C SER A 422 37.03 31.04 -23.24
N VAL A 423 37.90 30.42 -22.44
CA VAL A 423 39.34 30.71 -22.43
C VAL A 423 40.05 29.71 -23.31
N SER A 424 40.41 30.17 -24.51
CA SER A 424 41.24 29.46 -25.46
C SER A 424 42.59 29.07 -24.84
N GLY A 425 42.89 27.76 -24.74
CA GLY A 425 44.27 27.27 -24.71
C GLY A 425 44.78 26.52 -23.47
N SER A 426 43.97 26.19 -22.46
CA SER A 426 44.42 25.24 -21.42
C SER A 426 43.30 24.28 -21.00
N ASN A 427 43.39 23.05 -21.47
CA ASN A 427 42.52 21.96 -21.04
C ASN A 427 42.77 21.67 -19.56
N LEU A 428 41.71 21.38 -18.80
CA LEU A 428 41.85 20.88 -17.43
C LEU A 428 42.81 19.67 -17.39
N GLN A 429 43.80 19.70 -16.49
CA GLN A 429 44.75 18.60 -16.24
C GLN A 429 44.87 18.33 -14.75
N SER A 430 45.24 17.10 -14.35
CA SER A 430 45.43 16.74 -12.93
C SER A 430 46.57 17.51 -12.27
N SER A 431 47.53 18.00 -13.06
CA SER A 431 48.59 18.92 -12.62
C SER A 431 48.09 20.32 -12.25
N GLU A 432 46.84 20.66 -12.58
CA GLU A 432 46.18 21.91 -12.20
C GLU A 432 45.42 21.77 -10.86
N PHE A 433 45.86 20.83 -10.01
CA PHE A 433 45.42 20.65 -8.64
C PHE A 433 46.37 21.34 -7.65
N THR A 434 45.82 22.01 -6.65
CA THR A 434 46.59 22.41 -5.46
C THR A 434 45.80 22.15 -4.18
N GLN A 435 46.54 21.93 -3.10
CA GLN A 435 45.99 21.84 -1.75
C GLN A 435 46.42 23.06 -0.94
N ILE A 436 45.46 23.69 -0.26
CA ILE A 436 45.67 24.79 0.67
C ILE A 436 45.22 24.38 2.08
N ASN A 437 45.62 25.14 3.09
CA ASN A 437 45.20 24.92 4.47
C ASN A 437 44.94 26.27 5.14
N THR A 438 43.71 26.77 5.00
CA THR A 438 43.31 28.09 5.51
C THR A 438 41.91 28.00 6.11
N ASP A 439 41.73 28.50 7.33
CA ASP A 439 40.48 28.38 8.10
C ASP A 439 39.26 29.12 7.50
N THR A 440 39.42 29.76 6.34
CA THR A 440 38.37 30.51 5.65
C THR A 440 37.79 29.72 4.48
N ASN A 441 36.46 29.64 4.40
CA ASN A 441 35.72 29.23 3.19
C ASN A 441 35.70 30.30 2.10
N GLU A 442 36.44 31.39 2.29
CA GLU A 442 36.47 32.48 1.33
C GLU A 442 37.25 32.09 0.08
N LEU A 443 36.56 32.12 -1.04
CA LEU A 443 37.12 32.01 -2.37
C LEU A 443 38.21 33.07 -2.66
N SER A 444 38.25 34.15 -1.87
CA SER A 444 39.27 35.22 -1.88
C SER A 444 40.70 34.67 -1.67
N VAL A 445 40.85 33.60 -0.89
CA VAL A 445 42.13 32.92 -0.60
C VAL A 445 42.51 31.93 -1.71
N VAL A 446 41.50 31.33 -2.36
CA VAL A 446 41.65 30.42 -3.51
C VAL A 446 42.19 31.15 -4.74
N GLY A 447 41.81 32.42 -4.92
CA GLY A 447 42.19 33.23 -6.07
C GLY A 447 43.64 33.74 -6.14
N GLY A 448 44.51 33.33 -5.20
CA GLY A 448 45.96 33.46 -5.37
C GLY A 448 46.59 32.27 -6.11
N SER A 449 45.82 31.21 -6.36
CA SER A 449 46.27 29.99 -7.02
C SER A 449 46.07 30.08 -8.54
N THR A 450 47.08 29.67 -9.31
CA THR A 450 46.95 29.42 -10.76
C THR A 450 46.33 28.05 -11.06
N ALA A 451 46.13 27.22 -10.04
CA ALA A 451 45.54 25.89 -10.17
C ALA A 451 44.01 26.01 -10.32
N LYS A 452 43.44 25.23 -11.23
CA LYS A 452 42.01 25.24 -11.53
C LYS A 452 41.19 24.40 -10.56
N ILE A 453 41.80 23.44 -9.88
CA ILE A 453 41.18 22.66 -8.82
C ILE A 453 41.90 22.96 -7.51
N VAL A 454 41.14 23.37 -6.50
CA VAL A 454 41.70 23.75 -5.20
C VAL A 454 40.96 23.01 -4.11
N TYR A 455 41.71 22.29 -3.27
CA TYR A 455 41.16 21.64 -2.09
C TYR A 455 41.68 22.31 -0.81
N ASN A 456 40.76 22.68 0.09
CA ASN A 456 41.11 23.30 1.37
C ASN A 456 41.08 22.26 2.50
N LEU A 457 42.26 21.91 3.01
CA LEU A 457 42.43 20.94 4.09
C LEU A 457 41.81 21.39 5.42
N ALA A 458 41.68 22.69 5.68
CA ALA A 458 41.07 23.15 6.93
C ALA A 458 39.56 22.91 6.96
N THR A 459 38.91 22.95 5.79
CA THR A 459 37.45 22.95 5.69
C THR A 459 36.88 21.73 4.95
N GLY A 460 37.73 20.94 4.28
CA GLY A 460 37.33 19.77 3.49
C GLY A 460 36.74 20.13 2.12
N ASN A 461 36.78 21.40 1.73
CA ASN A 461 36.07 21.87 0.54
C ASN A 461 36.91 21.79 -0.74
N LEU A 462 36.31 21.28 -1.81
CA LEU A 462 36.86 21.19 -3.17
C LEU A 462 36.24 22.24 -4.08
N PHE A 463 37.06 23.04 -4.74
CA PHE A 463 36.64 24.17 -5.58
C PHE A 463 37.12 24.03 -7.02
N TYR A 464 36.31 24.51 -7.96
CA TYR A 464 36.71 24.79 -9.34
C TYR A 464 36.93 26.30 -9.55
N ASN A 465 38.15 26.67 -9.95
CA ASN A 465 38.62 28.03 -10.19
C ASN A 465 39.09 28.20 -11.66
N PRO A 466 38.18 28.39 -12.62
CA PRO A 466 38.51 28.34 -14.04
C PRO A 466 39.39 29.48 -14.57
N ASP A 467 39.28 30.68 -14.00
CA ASP A 467 39.86 31.92 -14.50
C ASP A 467 41.03 32.42 -13.65
N GLY A 468 41.32 31.75 -12.53
CA GLY A 468 42.41 32.11 -11.63
C GLY A 468 42.27 33.51 -11.02
N ASN A 469 41.12 34.18 -11.19
CA ASN A 469 40.94 35.58 -10.84
C ASN A 469 39.66 35.78 -10.02
N VAL A 470 39.81 36.41 -8.85
CA VAL A 470 38.92 36.24 -7.70
C VAL A 470 37.69 37.16 -7.69
N THR A 471 37.57 38.07 -8.65
CA THR A 471 36.55 39.12 -8.59
C THR A 471 35.30 38.73 -9.35
N GLY A 472 34.38 38.06 -8.65
CA GLY A 472 33.05 37.72 -9.17
C GLY A 472 33.09 36.48 -10.05
N LEU A 473 32.93 35.31 -9.43
CA LEU A 473 32.73 34.05 -10.13
C LEU A 473 31.52 34.19 -11.05
N THR A 474 31.77 34.39 -12.34
CA THR A 474 30.72 34.15 -13.34
C THR A 474 30.66 32.66 -13.68
N ASN A 475 31.73 31.88 -13.45
CA ASN A 475 31.88 30.51 -13.98
C ASN A 475 32.58 29.45 -13.06
N GLY A 476 32.91 29.73 -11.80
CA GLY A 476 33.54 28.77 -10.85
C GLY A 476 32.77 28.64 -9.52
N GLY A 477 33.11 27.67 -8.66
CA GLY A 477 32.34 27.41 -7.43
C GLY A 477 32.84 26.26 -6.54
N LEU A 478 32.18 26.08 -5.39
CA LEU A 478 32.32 24.93 -4.50
C LEU A 478 31.69 23.70 -5.17
N LEU A 479 32.44 22.61 -5.28
CA LEU A 479 31.98 21.35 -5.87
C LEU A 479 31.47 20.39 -4.79
N ALA A 480 32.31 20.14 -3.78
CA ALA A 480 32.00 19.19 -2.73
C ALA A 480 32.71 19.52 -1.41
N GLY A 481 32.11 19.09 -0.31
CA GLY A 481 32.79 18.89 0.97
C GLY A 481 33.18 17.42 1.14
N ILE A 482 34.39 17.16 1.62
CA ILE A 482 34.90 15.82 1.91
C ILE A 482 35.04 15.68 3.43
N ILE A 483 34.25 14.80 4.02
CA ILE A 483 34.21 14.58 5.46
C ILE A 483 35.56 14.05 5.97
N GLY A 484 35.96 14.51 7.16
CA GLY A 484 37.23 14.14 7.79
C GLY A 484 38.45 14.91 7.29
N ASN A 485 38.26 15.78 6.29
CA ASN A 485 39.29 16.65 5.72
C ASN A 485 40.60 15.91 5.41
N PRO A 486 40.56 14.83 4.61
CA PRO A 486 41.74 14.04 4.33
C PRO A 486 42.80 14.85 3.57
N THR A 487 44.07 14.45 3.67
CA THR A 487 45.13 15.00 2.82
C THR A 487 45.05 14.37 1.44
N LEU A 488 44.78 15.19 0.42
CA LEU A 488 44.70 14.78 -0.98
C LEU A 488 45.99 15.08 -1.76
N GLY A 489 46.33 14.21 -2.69
CA GLY A 489 47.37 14.42 -3.69
C GLY A 489 46.80 14.49 -5.11
N ALA A 490 47.64 14.91 -6.07
CA ALA A 490 47.24 14.93 -7.48
C ALA A 490 46.87 13.54 -8.04
N SER A 491 47.33 12.46 -7.40
CA SER A 491 46.95 11.08 -7.74
C SER A 491 45.53 10.70 -7.32
N ASP A 492 44.89 11.49 -6.47
CA ASP A 492 43.50 11.30 -6.04
C ASP A 492 42.51 11.95 -7.01
N LEU A 493 43.03 12.71 -7.99
CA LEU A 493 42.23 13.32 -9.04
C LEU A 493 42.42 12.59 -10.37
N LEU A 494 41.32 12.33 -11.04
CA LEU A 494 41.28 11.81 -12.41
C LEU A 494 40.56 12.81 -13.31
N ILE A 495 41.23 13.28 -14.35
CA ILE A 495 40.58 14.11 -15.37
C ILE A 495 40.20 13.22 -16.55
N SER A 496 38.90 13.05 -16.79
CA SER A 496 38.35 12.22 -17.87
C SER A 496 38.02 13.02 -19.11
#